data_AF-A0AAI8WD34-F1
#
_entry.id   AF-A0AAI8WD34-F1
#
_cell.length_a   1.000
_cell.length_b   1.000
_cell.length_c   1.000
_cell.angle_alpha   90.00
_cell.angle_beta   90.00
_cell.angle_gamma   90.00
#
_symmetry.space_group_name_H-M   'P 1'
#
loop_
_entity.id
_entity.type
_entity.pdbx_description
1 polymer ?
#
loop_
_entity_poly.entity_id
_entity_poly.type
_entity_poly.pdbx_seq_one_letter_code
_entity_poly.pdbx_strand_id
1 'polypeptide(L)'
;MLSAVFSGKMTADLAHKEPETTIANKASVDEFKKEFSTYWWADYEVVANYEKGELEIYLPKDKEKNQFINVNDVLSAISIRQVQHGDKHLSVLLLTEDKQKVARLKNGKVSSSYSEKVDPEMVNQRLTEWRKTTEEIQEITETTTSSSEETSNTTNSSVVTGP
;
A
#
# COMPACT_ATOMS: atom_id res chain seq x y z
N MET A 1 62.52 9.56 -28.27
CA MET A 1 61.16 9.87 -28.75
C MET A 1 60.33 8.60 -28.68
N LEU A 2 59.28 8.60 -27.87
CA LEU A 2 58.06 7.79 -28.04
C LEU A 2 57.05 8.31 -27.02
N SER A 3 56.19 9.19 -27.51
CA SER A 3 55.09 9.81 -26.79
C SER A 3 53.97 8.79 -26.55
N ALA A 4 53.34 8.83 -25.39
CA ALA A 4 51.99 8.31 -25.21
C ALA A 4 51.19 9.31 -24.38
N VAL A 5 50.33 10.06 -25.08
CA VAL A 5 49.27 10.87 -24.51
C VAL A 5 48.20 9.91 -23.99
N PHE A 6 48.06 9.81 -22.67
CA PHE A 6 46.83 9.29 -22.07
C PHE A 6 45.93 10.48 -21.75
N SER A 7 45.14 10.87 -22.76
CA SER A 7 43.98 11.74 -22.60
C SER A 7 42.88 10.92 -21.92
N GLY A 8 42.94 10.85 -20.59
CA GLY A 8 41.86 10.35 -19.76
C GLY A 8 41.05 11.52 -19.25
N LYS A 9 40.08 12.01 -20.03
CA LYS A 9 38.95 12.76 -19.46
C LYS A 9 38.22 11.81 -18.52
N MET A 10 38.52 11.86 -17.23
CA MET A 10 37.61 11.35 -16.21
C MET A 10 36.43 12.31 -16.15
N THR A 11 35.46 12.14 -17.05
CA THR A 11 34.08 12.51 -16.73
C THR A 11 33.63 11.52 -15.68
N ALA A 12 33.89 11.86 -14.41
CA ALA A 12 33.13 11.31 -13.32
C ALA A 12 31.69 11.72 -13.60
N ASP A 13 30.92 10.78 -14.14
CA ASP A 13 29.48 10.85 -14.19
C ASP A 13 29.04 10.81 -12.72
N LEU A 14 29.03 11.99 -12.08
CA LEU A 14 28.27 12.21 -10.86
C LEU A 14 26.81 12.11 -11.29
N ALA A 15 26.34 10.87 -11.46
CA ALA A 15 24.95 10.53 -11.29
C ALA A 15 24.56 11.21 -9.98
N HIS A 16 23.83 12.32 -10.09
CA HIS A 16 23.17 12.96 -8.96
C HIS A 16 22.25 11.89 -8.41
N LYS A 17 22.76 11.14 -7.43
CA LYS A 17 21.96 10.24 -6.62
C LYS A 17 20.99 11.18 -5.94
N GLU A 18 19.77 11.25 -6.49
CA GLU A 18 18.74 12.09 -5.89
C GLU A 18 18.71 11.74 -4.39
N PRO A 19 18.67 12.75 -3.52
CA PRO A 19 18.61 12.49 -2.09
C PRO A 19 17.41 11.57 -1.86
N GLU A 20 17.64 10.42 -1.21
CA GLU A 20 16.56 9.51 -0.82
C GLU A 20 15.49 10.35 -0.11
N THR A 21 14.37 10.56 -0.79
CA THR A 21 13.28 11.36 -0.26
C THR A 21 12.72 10.62 0.94
N THR A 22 12.74 11.27 2.10
CA THR A 22 12.30 10.66 3.36
C THR A 22 10.77 10.65 3.50
N ILE A 23 10.08 11.36 2.60
CA ILE A 23 8.63 11.54 2.52
C ILE A 23 8.09 11.04 1.17
N ALA A 24 6.85 10.54 1.15
CA ALA A 24 6.19 10.13 -0.08
C ALA A 24 6.09 11.29 -1.08
N ASN A 25 6.23 10.95 -2.36
CA ASN A 25 6.06 11.92 -3.44
C ASN A 25 4.56 12.23 -3.66
N LYS A 26 4.29 13.33 -4.37
CA LYS A 26 2.91 13.77 -4.67
C LYS A 26 2.08 12.70 -5.37
N ALA A 27 2.68 11.97 -6.32
CA ALA A 27 1.98 10.97 -7.11
C ALA A 27 1.48 9.80 -6.25
N SER A 28 2.33 9.30 -5.34
CA SER A 28 1.94 8.25 -4.39
C SER A 28 0.82 8.74 -3.46
N VAL A 29 0.94 9.95 -2.90
CA VAL A 29 -0.12 10.51 -2.03
C VAL A 29 -1.45 10.62 -2.79
N ASP A 30 -1.43 11.06 -4.05
CA ASP A 30 -2.62 11.18 -4.88
C ASP A 30 -3.23 9.83 -5.25
N GLU A 31 -2.39 8.84 -5.60
CA GLU A 31 -2.82 7.48 -5.91
C GLU A 31 -3.44 6.81 -4.68
N PHE A 32 -2.75 6.89 -3.53
CA PHE A 32 -3.27 6.37 -2.29
C PHE A 32 -4.59 7.04 -1.91
N LYS A 33 -4.69 8.37 -2.04
CA LYS A 33 -5.94 9.11 -1.79
C LYS A 33 -7.12 8.59 -2.62
N LYS A 34 -6.88 8.19 -3.88
CA LYS A 34 -7.95 7.63 -4.75
C LYS A 34 -8.49 6.30 -4.22
N GLU A 35 -7.69 5.49 -3.54
CA GLU A 35 -8.14 4.23 -2.93
C GLU A 35 -9.24 4.44 -1.86
N PHE A 36 -9.27 5.62 -1.25
CA PHE A 36 -10.27 6.05 -0.26
C PHE A 36 -11.50 6.71 -0.90
N SER A 37 -11.66 6.65 -2.21
CA SER A 37 -12.87 7.15 -2.89
C SER A 37 -13.97 6.09 -3.04
N THR A 38 -13.87 4.96 -2.33
CA THR A 38 -14.85 3.85 -2.35
C THR A 38 -15.98 4.03 -1.32
N TYR A 39 -17.10 3.32 -1.48
CA TYR A 39 -18.33 3.48 -0.67
C TYR A 39 -18.10 3.46 0.84
N TRP A 40 -17.18 2.63 1.33
CA TRP A 40 -16.86 2.55 2.77
C TRP A 40 -16.26 3.85 3.34
N TRP A 41 -15.54 4.61 2.51
CA TRP A 41 -14.84 5.83 2.88
C TRP A 41 -15.59 7.10 2.50
N ALA A 42 -16.77 6.99 1.89
CA ALA A 42 -17.52 8.12 1.34
C ALA A 42 -17.83 9.21 2.38
N ASP A 43 -17.98 8.81 3.65
CA ASP A 43 -18.26 9.74 4.76
C ASP A 43 -16.99 10.33 5.39
N TYR A 44 -15.79 9.85 5.03
CA TYR A 44 -14.54 10.33 5.58
C TYR A 44 -14.03 11.51 4.77
N GLU A 45 -13.64 12.59 5.44
CA GLU A 45 -12.88 13.65 4.78
C GLU A 45 -11.41 13.20 4.65
N VAL A 46 -10.86 13.34 3.44
CA VAL A 46 -9.49 12.89 3.11
C VAL A 46 -8.71 14.03 2.46
N VAL A 47 -7.65 14.47 3.13
CA VAL A 47 -6.83 15.63 2.75
C VAL A 47 -5.39 15.20 2.53
N ALA A 48 -4.79 15.63 1.42
CA ALA A 48 -3.39 15.35 1.11
C ALA A 48 -2.50 16.45 1.69
N ASN A 49 -1.48 16.06 2.45
CA ASN A 49 -0.45 16.93 2.99
C ASN A 49 0.90 16.61 2.30
N TYR A 50 1.09 17.22 1.12
CA TYR A 50 2.24 16.92 0.25
C TYR A 50 3.59 17.32 0.87
N GLU A 51 3.62 18.35 1.73
CA GLU A 51 4.84 18.78 2.41
C GLU A 51 5.39 17.71 3.36
N LYS A 52 4.53 16.82 3.86
CA LYS A 52 4.89 15.74 4.78
C LYS A 52 4.88 14.36 4.14
N GLY A 53 4.43 14.24 2.88
CA GLY A 53 4.08 12.94 2.29
C GLY A 53 3.06 12.20 3.15
N GLU A 54 2.04 12.92 3.63
CA GLU A 54 1.06 12.43 4.60
C GLU A 54 -0.37 12.55 4.02
N LEU A 55 -1.19 11.53 4.25
CA LEU A 55 -2.63 11.60 4.01
C LEU A 55 -3.36 11.78 5.35
N GLU A 56 -4.08 12.87 5.51
CA GLU A 56 -4.93 13.14 6.67
C GLU A 56 -6.33 12.59 6.42
N ILE A 57 -6.80 11.73 7.32
CA ILE A 57 -8.12 11.10 7.26
C ILE A 57 -8.90 11.53 8.50
N TYR A 58 -10.07 12.12 8.30
CA TYR A 58 -10.92 12.63 9.36
C TYR A 58 -12.09 11.68 9.58
N LEU A 59 -12.32 11.31 10.83
CA LEU A 59 -13.48 10.51 11.23
C LEU A 59 -14.78 11.30 10.97
N PRO A 60 -15.82 10.67 10.42
CA PRO A 60 -17.11 11.33 10.20
C PRO A 60 -17.79 11.81 11.48
N LYS A 61 -18.51 12.93 11.38
CA LYS A 61 -19.37 13.49 12.43
C LYS A 61 -20.37 12.45 12.94
N ASP A 62 -20.66 12.49 14.23
CA ASP A 62 -21.60 11.61 14.95
C ASP A 62 -21.24 10.11 14.98
N LYS A 63 -20.24 9.67 14.21
CA LYS A 63 -19.73 8.30 14.22
C LYS A 63 -18.75 8.02 15.36
N GLU A 64 -18.21 9.04 16.01
CA GLU A 64 -17.39 8.91 17.23
C GLU A 64 -18.20 8.61 18.50
N LYS A 65 -19.47 9.05 18.52
CA LYS A 65 -20.47 8.68 19.55
C LYS A 65 -21.21 7.40 19.19
N ASN A 66 -21.12 6.97 17.94
CA ASN A 66 -21.72 5.74 17.48
C ASN A 66 -20.84 4.59 17.93
N GLN A 67 -21.33 3.84 18.92
CA GLN A 67 -20.75 2.61 19.50
C GLN A 67 -20.28 1.54 18.49
N PHE A 68 -20.49 1.74 17.19
CA PHE A 68 -20.20 0.81 16.11
C PHE A 68 -18.89 1.08 15.35
N ILE A 69 -18.24 2.23 15.51
CA ILE A 69 -16.92 2.47 14.88
C ILE A 69 -15.81 2.28 15.90
N ASN A 70 -15.20 1.11 15.82
CA ASN A 70 -13.97 0.81 16.52
C ASN A 70 -12.80 1.44 15.76
N VAL A 71 -12.11 2.39 16.39
CA VAL A 71 -10.93 3.08 15.83
C VAL A 71 -9.89 2.06 15.34
N ASN A 72 -9.73 0.93 16.03
CA ASN A 72 -8.78 -0.11 15.64
C ASN A 72 -9.18 -0.81 14.34
N ASP A 73 -10.47 -0.92 14.02
CA ASP A 73 -10.94 -1.45 12.74
C ASP A 73 -10.59 -0.51 11.59
N VAL A 74 -10.80 0.80 11.79
CA VAL A 74 -10.43 1.84 10.82
C VAL A 74 -8.91 1.83 10.60
N LEU A 75 -8.13 1.82 11.68
CA LEU A 75 -6.66 1.77 11.61
C LEU A 75 -6.16 0.49 10.94
N SER A 76 -6.80 -0.66 11.18
CA SER A 76 -6.47 -1.92 10.51
C SER A 76 -6.73 -1.84 9.01
N ALA A 77 -7.86 -1.25 8.60
CA ALA A 77 -8.20 -1.06 7.19
C ALA A 77 -7.26 -0.09 6.47
N ILE A 78 -6.77 0.95 7.15
CA ILE A 78 -5.74 1.87 6.64
C ILE A 78 -4.38 1.16 6.55
N SER A 79 -4.03 0.41 7.59
CA SER A 79 -2.77 -0.34 7.70
C SER A 79 -2.58 -1.29 6.53
N ILE A 80 -3.60 -2.10 6.23
CA ILE A 80 -3.59 -3.03 5.11
C ILE A 80 -3.42 -2.29 3.78
N ARG A 81 -4.20 -1.22 3.55
CA ARG A 81 -4.07 -0.40 2.33
C ARG A 81 -2.69 0.20 2.16
N GLN A 82 -2.09 0.75 3.23
CA GLN A 82 -0.72 1.28 3.15
C GLN A 82 0.28 0.21 2.70
N VAL A 83 0.13 -1.03 3.16
CA VAL A 83 1.02 -2.13 2.79
C VAL A 83 0.77 -2.57 1.35
N GLN A 84 -0.49 -2.62 0.90
CA GLN A 84 -0.85 -2.90 -0.49
C GLN A 84 -0.32 -1.82 -1.45
N HIS A 85 -0.36 -0.55 -1.03
CA HIS A 85 0.15 0.58 -1.80
C HIS A 85 1.67 0.56 -1.96
N GLY A 86 2.41 0.06 -0.96
CA GLY A 86 3.84 -0.24 -1.07
C GLY A 86 4.80 0.95 -0.88
N ASP A 87 4.32 2.20 -0.82
CA ASP A 87 5.17 3.35 -0.48
C ASP A 87 5.45 3.41 1.04
N LYS A 88 6.70 3.10 1.43
CA LYS A 88 7.17 3.08 2.82
C LYS A 88 7.35 4.49 3.42
N HIS A 89 7.41 5.51 2.58
CA HIS A 89 7.58 6.91 2.97
C HIS A 89 6.24 7.61 3.19
N LEU A 90 5.15 7.01 2.71
CA LEU A 90 3.79 7.49 2.92
C LEU A 90 3.38 7.33 4.38
N SER A 91 2.87 8.41 4.96
CA SER A 91 2.30 8.42 6.28
C SER A 91 0.79 8.72 6.22
N VAL A 92 0.06 8.26 7.24
CA VAL A 92 -1.37 8.59 7.39
C VAL A 92 -1.58 9.11 8.80
N LEU A 93 -2.30 10.21 8.91
CA LEU A 93 -2.76 10.74 10.18
C LEU A 93 -4.27 10.57 10.27
N LEU A 94 -4.74 9.80 11.25
CA LEU A 94 -6.16 9.72 11.58
C LEU A 94 -6.49 10.81 12.59
N LEU A 95 -7.52 11.61 12.28
CA LEU A 95 -8.01 12.69 13.12
C LEU A 95 -9.50 12.49 13.42
N THR A 96 -9.93 13.09 14.53
CA THR A 96 -11.35 13.34 14.76
C THR A 96 -11.88 14.41 13.81
N GLU A 97 -13.20 14.55 13.71
CA GLU A 97 -13.81 15.67 12.96
C GLU A 97 -13.29 17.04 13.49
N ASP A 98 -13.14 17.16 14.81
CA ASP A 98 -12.61 18.35 15.49
C ASP A 98 -11.08 18.51 15.34
N LYS A 99 -10.47 17.77 14.41
CA LYS A 99 -9.03 17.81 14.08
C LYS A 99 -8.11 17.39 15.24
N GLN A 100 -8.64 16.65 16.22
CA GLN A 100 -7.82 16.05 17.27
C GLN A 100 -7.13 14.82 16.71
N LYS A 101 -5.83 14.67 17.01
CA LYS A 101 -5.07 13.52 16.52
C LYS A 101 -5.54 12.25 17.23
N VAL A 102 -5.74 11.17 16.48
CA VAL A 102 -6.09 9.85 17.00
C VAL A 102 -4.88 8.94 16.96
N ALA A 103 -4.32 8.72 15.77
CA ALA A 103 -3.12 7.93 15.57
C ALA A 103 -2.43 8.29 14.25
N ARG A 104 -1.15 7.99 14.14
CA ARG A 104 -0.38 8.11 12.89
C ARG A 104 0.16 6.75 12.46
N LEU A 105 -0.07 6.36 11.21
CA LEU A 105 0.52 5.16 10.61
C LEU A 105 1.66 5.51 9.66
N LYS A 106 2.65 4.62 9.61
CA LYS A 106 3.70 4.60 8.59
C LYS A 106 4.00 3.16 8.22
N ASN A 107 4.01 2.85 6.92
CA ASN A 107 4.29 1.51 6.40
C ASN A 107 3.44 0.41 7.08
N GLY A 108 2.14 0.69 7.24
CA GLY A 108 1.16 -0.22 7.86
C GLY A 108 1.21 -0.28 9.39
N LYS A 109 2.18 0.35 10.06
CA LYS A 109 2.32 0.28 11.51
C LYS A 109 1.87 1.57 12.18
N VAL A 110 1.21 1.47 13.33
CA VAL A 110 0.94 2.61 14.20
C VAL A 110 2.28 3.13 14.74
N SER A 111 2.68 4.30 14.28
CA SER A 111 3.93 4.98 14.67
C SER A 111 3.75 5.90 15.87
N SER A 112 2.54 6.40 16.08
CA SER A 112 2.18 7.21 17.25
C SER A 112 0.71 7.01 17.57
N SER A 113 0.39 6.85 18.85
CA SER A 113 -0.96 6.84 19.38
C SER A 113 -1.19 8.09 20.22
N TYR A 114 -2.30 8.78 20.00
CA TYR A 114 -2.69 9.98 20.72
C TYR A 114 -4.00 9.80 21.51
N SER A 115 -4.67 8.65 21.34
CA SER A 115 -5.95 8.32 21.96
C SER A 115 -5.85 6.98 22.69
N GLU A 116 -6.43 6.89 23.89
CA GLU A 116 -6.48 5.66 24.69
C GLU A 116 -7.31 4.54 24.03
N LYS A 117 -8.13 4.88 23.03
CA LYS A 117 -8.93 3.91 22.27
C LYS A 117 -8.11 3.11 21.25
N VAL A 118 -6.88 3.53 20.98
CA VAL A 118 -6.00 2.91 19.99
C VAL A 118 -5.20 1.80 20.65
N ASP A 119 -5.29 0.61 20.06
CA ASP A 119 -4.52 -0.58 20.39
C ASP A 119 -3.57 -0.89 19.21
N PRO A 120 -2.29 -0.46 19.29
CA PRO A 120 -1.31 -0.72 18.24
C PRO A 120 -1.03 -2.22 18.03
N GLU A 121 -1.14 -3.03 19.08
CA GLU A 121 -0.86 -4.47 19.02
C GLU A 121 -1.94 -5.19 18.23
N MET A 122 -3.21 -4.87 18.50
CA MET A 122 -4.34 -5.40 17.72
C MET A 122 -4.24 -5.05 16.23
N VAL A 123 -3.89 -3.79 15.90
CA VAL A 123 -3.72 -3.37 14.50
C VAL A 123 -2.58 -4.15 13.82
N ASN A 124 -1.47 -4.36 14.54
CA ASN A 124 -0.33 -5.12 14.03
C ASN A 124 -0.65 -6.61 13.85
N GLN A 125 -1.36 -7.21 14.81
CA GLN A 125 -1.81 -8.59 14.73
C GLN A 125 -2.67 -8.80 13.48
N ARG A 126 -3.68 -7.95 13.27
CA ARG A 126 -4.57 -8.05 12.10
C ARG A 126 -3.83 -7.87 10.78
N LEU A 127 -2.84 -6.97 10.72
CA LEU A 127 -1.99 -6.84 9.54
C LEU A 127 -1.18 -8.12 9.28
N THR A 128 -0.66 -8.74 10.34
CA THR A 128 0.11 -9.99 10.26
C THR A 128 -0.76 -11.15 9.79
N GLU A 129 -1.97 -11.29 10.35
CA GLU A 129 -2.95 -12.29 9.93
C GLU A 129 -3.33 -12.11 8.46
N TRP A 130 -3.63 -10.87 8.04
CA TRP A 130 -3.94 -10.56 6.64
C TRP A 130 -2.80 -10.95 5.67
N ARG A 131 -1.54 -10.69 6.04
CA ARG A 131 -0.38 -11.11 5.25
C ARG A 131 -0.31 -12.63 5.10
N LYS A 132 -0.44 -13.36 6.21
CA LYS A 132 -0.43 -14.83 6.20
C LYS A 132 -1.53 -15.40 5.29
N THR A 133 -2.75 -14.87 5.40
CA THR A 133 -3.86 -15.29 4.54
C THR A 133 -3.60 -14.96 3.06
N THR A 134 -2.97 -13.82 2.76
CA THR A 134 -2.67 -13.43 1.38
C THR A 134 -1.58 -14.33 0.77
N GLU A 135 -0.55 -14.68 1.54
CA GLU A 135 0.51 -15.61 1.15
C GLU A 135 -0.05 -17.01 0.84
N GLU A 136 -0.92 -17.54 1.72
CA GLU A 136 -1.58 -18.84 1.52
C GLU A 136 -2.45 -18.87 0.25
N ILE A 137 -3.21 -17.80 -0.01
CA ILE A 137 -4.05 -17.69 -1.22
C ILE A 137 -3.18 -17.66 -2.48
N GLN A 138 -2.04 -16.97 -2.44
CA GLN A 138 -1.13 -16.89 -3.58
C GLN A 138 -0.52 -18.27 -3.88
N GLU A 139 -0.06 -19.01 -2.86
CA GLU A 139 0.50 -20.36 -3.01
C GLU A 139 -0.50 -21.35 -3.64
N ILE A 140 -1.76 -21.31 -3.21
CA ILE A 140 -2.84 -22.13 -3.78
C ILE A 140 -3.11 -21.75 -5.25
N THR A 141 -3.10 -20.45 -5.56
CA THR A 141 -3.36 -19.94 -6.92
C THR A 141 -2.24 -20.33 -7.89
N GLU A 142 -0.99 -20.25 -7.46
CA GLU A 142 0.18 -20.67 -8.24
C GLU A 142 0.17 -22.19 -8.50
N THR A 143 -0.17 -22.99 -7.48
CA THR A 143 -0.26 -24.45 -7.61
C THR A 143 -1.40 -24.87 -8.55
N THR A 144 -2.55 -24.19 -8.48
CA THR A 144 -3.71 -24.50 -9.32
C THR A 144 -3.49 -24.06 -10.78
N THR A 145 -2.78 -22.94 -11.00
CA THR A 145 -2.45 -22.45 -12.34
C THR A 145 -1.38 -23.33 -13.00
N SER A 146 -0.35 -23.74 -12.26
CA SER A 146 0.67 -24.65 -12.77
C SER A 146 0.15 -26.07 -13.04
N SER A 147 -0.91 -26.50 -12.34
CA SER A 147 -1.58 -27.79 -12.60
C SER A 147 -2.55 -27.75 -13.78
N SER A 148 -2.87 -26.56 -14.33
CA SER A 148 -3.86 -26.42 -15.41
C SER A 148 -3.24 -26.32 -16.80
N GLU A 149 -1.91 -26.21 -16.93
CA GLU A 149 -1.20 -26.17 -18.22
C GLU A 149 -0.80 -27.56 -18.77
N GLU A 150 -1.00 -28.65 -18.03
CA GLU A 150 -0.73 -30.03 -18.51
C GLU A 150 -2.01 -30.83 -18.81
N THR A 151 -2.97 -30.32 -19.59
CA THR A 151 -3.86 -31.21 -20.37
C THR A 151 -4.47 -30.51 -21.59
N SER A 152 -3.67 -30.23 -22.61
CA SER A 152 -4.19 -29.88 -23.94
C SER A 152 -3.22 -30.31 -25.03
N ASN A 153 -3.03 -31.62 -25.18
CA ASN A 153 -2.50 -32.19 -26.41
C ASN A 153 -3.01 -33.61 -26.60
N THR A 154 -4.08 -33.77 -27.38
CA THR A 154 -4.15 -34.80 -28.43
C THR A 154 -5.13 -34.32 -29.50
N THR A 155 -4.58 -33.64 -30.50
CA THR A 155 -5.16 -33.51 -31.83
C THR A 155 -5.29 -34.89 -32.45
N ASN A 156 -6.44 -35.24 -33.04
CA ASN A 156 -6.45 -36.03 -34.26
C ASN A 156 -7.66 -35.66 -35.11
N SER A 157 -7.33 -35.20 -36.32
CA SER A 157 -8.21 -34.75 -37.38
C SER A 157 -8.66 -35.92 -38.25
N SER A 158 -9.85 -35.74 -38.84
CA SER A 158 -10.28 -36.15 -40.19
C SER A 158 -11.25 -37.33 -40.38
N VAL A 159 -12.48 -36.94 -40.75
CA VAL A 159 -13.32 -37.34 -41.92
C VAL A 159 -13.74 -38.81 -42.06
N VAL A 160 -15.07 -39.06 -42.25
CA VAL A 160 -15.69 -39.75 -43.42
C VAL A 160 -17.25 -39.71 -43.32
N THR A 161 -17.86 -39.66 -44.50
CA THR A 161 -19.23 -39.36 -44.96
C THR A 161 -20.34 -40.41 -44.78
N GLY A 162 -21.61 -39.94 -44.73
CA GLY A 162 -22.81 -40.52 -45.39
C GLY A 162 -23.57 -41.64 -44.64
N PRO A 163 -24.83 -41.95 -44.99
CA PRO A 163 -25.61 -41.58 -46.20
C PRO A 163 -26.72 -40.54 -46.00
#